data_AF-A0A1Y3EAV7-F1
#
_entry.id   AF-A0A1Y3EAV7-F1
#
_cell.length_a   1.000
_cell.length_b   1.000
_cell.length_c   1.000
_cell.angle_alpha   90.00
_cell.angle_beta   90.00
_cell.angle_gamma   90.00
#
_symmetry.space_group_name_H-M   'P 1'
#
loop_
_entity.id
_entity.type
_entity.pdbx_description
1 polymer ?
#
loop_
_entity_poly.entity_id
_entity_poly.type
_entity_poly.pdbx_seq_one_letter_code
_entity_poly.pdbx_strand_id
1 'polypeptide(L)'
;MKPVSFPHFYVDNYDLTTLRSQLEKIILHSDSQNSHSEEEIKKIVKEAMYHSTLLKQGFTPDASNTDNSWLETVIVQINDQSRKHVGLLDLKPTESLDKVGWKLLDKTEQKNLLNTISKAIGKD
;
A
#
# COMPACT_ATOMS: atom_id res chain seq x y z
N MET A 1 12.35 17.59 2.47
CA MET A 1 11.51 16.47 2.95
C MET A 1 11.44 15.43 1.85
N LYS A 2 11.66 14.15 2.16
CA LYS A 2 11.50 13.07 1.17
C LYS A 2 10.03 12.98 0.76
N PRO A 3 9.72 12.78 -0.54
CA PRO A 3 8.36 12.58 -0.99
C PRO A 3 7.74 11.34 -0.32
N VAL A 4 6.43 11.36 -0.13
CA VAL A 4 5.69 10.21 0.40
C VAL A 4 5.78 9.08 -0.62
N SER A 5 6.32 7.94 -0.20
CA SER A 5 6.30 6.69 -0.97
C SER A 5 5.22 5.77 -0.43
N PHE A 6 4.52 5.09 -1.34
CA PHE A 6 3.63 4.00 -0.97
C PHE A 6 4.44 2.73 -0.71
N PRO A 7 3.99 1.84 0.19
CA PRO A 7 4.55 0.48 0.24
C PRO A 7 4.29 -0.19 -1.12
N HIS A 8 5.35 -0.65 -1.77
CA HIS A 8 5.28 -1.31 -3.07
C HIS A 8 6.19 -2.55 -3.08
N PHE A 9 5.80 -3.55 -3.87
CA PHE A 9 6.48 -4.84 -3.95
C PHE A 9 6.44 -5.35 -5.38
N TYR A 10 7.49 -6.05 -5.80
CA TYR A 10 7.47 -6.84 -7.02
C TYR A 10 6.95 -8.24 -6.70
N VAL A 11 6.08 -8.76 -7.56
CA VAL A 11 5.42 -10.05 -7.37
C VAL A 11 5.35 -10.77 -8.70
N ASP A 12 5.52 -12.09 -8.68
CA ASP A 12 5.38 -12.93 -9.88
C ASP A 12 3.91 -13.13 -10.26
N ASN A 13 3.02 -13.11 -9.26
CA ASN A 13 1.58 -13.18 -9.42
C ASN A 13 0.93 -11.98 -8.72
N TYR A 14 0.20 -11.16 -9.49
CA TYR A 14 -0.38 -9.90 -9.01
C TYR A 14 -1.81 -10.03 -8.45
N ASP A 15 -2.23 -11.23 -8.04
CA ASP A 15 -3.53 -11.41 -7.40
C ASP A 15 -3.65 -10.70 -6.02
N LEU A 16 -4.90 -10.46 -5.61
CA LEU A 16 -5.20 -9.78 -4.35
C LEU A 16 -4.74 -10.56 -3.11
N THR A 17 -4.59 -11.88 -3.20
CA THR A 17 -4.11 -12.71 -2.09
C THR A 17 -2.64 -12.45 -1.84
N THR A 18 -1.84 -12.38 -2.91
CA THR A 18 -0.42 -12.01 -2.86
C THR A 18 -0.25 -10.61 -2.29
N LEU A 19 -1.05 -9.64 -2.75
CA LEU A 19 -1.02 -8.28 -2.24
C LEU A 19 -1.38 -8.20 -0.75
N ARG A 20 -2.42 -8.93 -0.30
CA ARG A 20 -2.79 -9.05 1.11
C ARG A 20 -1.63 -9.60 1.93
N SER A 21 -1.00 -10.70 1.49
CA SER A 21 0.13 -11.30 2.20
C SER A 21 1.36 -10.39 2.28
N GLN A 22 1.64 -9.57 1.27
CA GLN A 22 2.70 -8.57 1.35
C GLN A 22 2.36 -7.44 2.34
N LEU A 23 1.11 -6.99 2.36
CA LEU A 23 0.63 -6.00 3.31
C LEU A 23 0.67 -6.53 4.76
N GLU A 24 0.27 -7.77 4.99
CA GLU A 24 0.39 -8.45 6.29
C GLU A 24 1.85 -8.44 6.77
N LYS A 25 2.79 -8.86 5.90
CA LYS A 25 4.23 -8.90 6.22
C LYS A 25 4.75 -7.52 6.61
N ILE A 26 4.51 -6.49 5.80
CA ILE A 26 5.07 -5.16 6.10
C ILE A 26 4.47 -4.55 7.36
N ILE A 27 3.19 -4.80 7.66
CA ILE A 27 2.56 -4.36 8.90
C ILE A 27 3.15 -5.08 10.11
N LEU A 28 3.34 -6.41 10.04
CA LEU A 28 3.97 -7.18 11.11
C LEU A 28 5.40 -6.71 11.43
N HIS A 29 6.18 -6.33 10.40
CA HIS A 29 7.52 -5.77 10.61
C HIS A 29 7.49 -4.34 11.19
N SER A 30 6.34 -3.66 11.10
CA SER A 30 6.15 -2.27 11.52
C SER A 30 5.53 -2.13 12.91
N ASP A 31 4.75 -3.12 13.36
CA ASP A 31 4.21 -3.16 14.73
C ASP A 31 5.29 -3.60 15.74
N SER A 32 6.23 -2.70 16.01
CA SER A 32 7.37 -2.96 16.90
C SER A 32 7.01 -3.09 18.39
N GLN A 33 5.73 -2.89 18.77
CA GLN A 33 5.27 -2.87 20.16
C GLN A 33 4.43 -4.11 20.53
N ASN A 34 4.18 -5.04 19.58
CA ASN A 34 3.25 -6.17 19.76
C ASN A 34 1.91 -5.73 20.37
N SER A 35 1.43 -4.56 19.95
CA SER A 35 0.19 -3.99 20.47
C SER A 35 -1.03 -4.83 20.08
N HIS A 36 -0.88 -5.59 18.99
CA HIS A 36 -1.82 -6.60 18.52
C HIS A 36 -1.08 -7.92 18.32
N SER A 37 -1.77 -9.03 18.52
CA SER A 37 -1.25 -10.35 18.14
C SER A 37 -1.14 -10.50 16.62
N GLU A 38 -0.30 -11.43 16.17
CA GLU A 38 -0.15 -11.73 14.74
C GLU A 38 -1.48 -12.15 14.11
N GLU A 39 -2.30 -12.92 14.84
CA GLU A 39 -3.64 -13.34 14.43
C GLU A 39 -4.60 -12.15 14.28
N GLU A 40 -4.55 -11.19 15.21
CA GLU A 40 -5.35 -9.96 15.13
C GLU A 40 -4.95 -9.11 13.92
N ILE A 41 -3.65 -8.94 13.68
CA ILE A 41 -3.14 -8.20 12.51
C ILE A 41 -3.61 -8.88 11.22
N LYS A 42 -3.47 -10.20 11.10
CA LYS A 42 -3.96 -10.95 9.93
C LYS A 42 -5.45 -10.75 9.71
N LYS A 43 -6.26 -10.75 10.78
CA LYS A 43 -7.71 -10.49 10.70
C LYS A 43 -7.99 -9.06 10.25
N ILE A 44 -7.31 -8.06 10.84
CA ILE A 44 -7.44 -6.64 10.48
C ILE A 44 -7.13 -6.43 8.99
N VAL A 45 -6.00 -6.96 8.51
CA VAL A 45 -5.57 -6.80 7.12
C VAL A 45 -6.51 -7.51 6.16
N LYS A 46 -7.01 -8.70 6.53
CA LYS A 46 -7.99 -9.42 5.73
C LYS A 46 -9.29 -8.62 5.54
N GLU A 47 -9.86 -8.09 6.61
CA GLU A 47 -11.09 -7.27 6.53
C GLU A 47 -10.83 -5.96 5.76
N ALA A 48 -9.68 -5.32 5.99
CA ALA A 48 -9.30 -4.10 5.28
C ALA A 48 -9.18 -4.31 3.77
N MET A 49 -8.55 -5.41 3.35
CA MET A 49 -8.40 -5.79 1.94
C MET A 49 -9.73 -6.21 1.30
N TYR A 50 -10.61 -6.87 2.06
CA TYR A 50 -11.96 -7.21 1.59
C TYR A 50 -12.78 -5.95 1.25
N HIS A 51 -12.60 -4.87 2.00
CA HIS A 51 -13.23 -3.57 1.75
C HIS A 51 -12.40 -2.60 0.89
N SER A 52 -11.31 -3.08 0.30
CA SER A 52 -10.45 -2.24 -0.55
C SER A 52 -11.11 -1.93 -1.89
N THR A 53 -10.71 -0.81 -2.49
CA THR A 53 -11.11 -0.41 -3.84
C THR A 53 -9.94 -0.58 -4.79
N LEU A 54 -10.15 -1.31 -5.89
CA LEU A 54 -9.16 -1.41 -6.96
C LEU A 54 -9.10 -0.09 -7.74
N LEU A 55 -7.94 0.57 -7.73
CA LEU A 55 -7.71 1.82 -8.45
C LEU A 55 -7.12 1.60 -9.85
N LYS A 56 -6.26 0.59 -10.00
CA LYS A 56 -5.60 0.22 -11.26
C LYS A 56 -5.22 -1.26 -11.24
N GLN A 57 -5.33 -1.91 -12.38
CA GLN A 57 -4.76 -3.22 -12.66
C GLN A 57 -4.37 -3.29 -14.14
N GLY A 58 -3.16 -3.76 -14.42
CA GLY A 58 -2.66 -3.99 -15.77
C GLY A 58 -1.43 -3.15 -16.12
N PHE A 59 -1.21 -2.95 -17.41
CA PHE A 59 0.02 -2.38 -17.98
C PHE A 59 0.47 -1.06 -17.33
N THR A 60 1.77 -0.96 -17.08
CA THR A 60 2.46 0.23 -16.64
C THR A 60 3.59 0.54 -17.62
N PRO A 61 3.59 1.74 -18.23
CA PRO A 61 4.73 2.20 -19.02
C PRO A 61 5.99 2.24 -18.15
N ASP A 62 7.02 1.50 -18.54
CA ASP A 62 8.31 1.46 -17.87
C ASP A 62 9.44 1.34 -18.90
N ALA A 63 10.60 1.95 -18.63
CA ALA A 63 11.75 1.92 -19.53
C ALA A 63 12.33 0.51 -19.71
N SER A 64 12.04 -0.42 -18.80
CA SER A 64 12.43 -1.82 -18.89
C SER A 64 11.50 -2.68 -19.75
N ASN A 65 10.37 -2.13 -20.22
CA ASN A 65 9.45 -2.86 -21.08
C ASN A 65 10.12 -3.18 -22.43
N THR A 66 9.89 -4.40 -22.91
CA THR A 66 10.36 -4.94 -24.19
C THR A 66 9.19 -5.59 -24.93
N ASP A 67 9.42 -6.03 -26.17
CA ASP A 67 8.41 -6.72 -26.98
C ASP A 67 7.84 -7.99 -26.30
N ASN A 68 8.62 -8.63 -25.41
CA ASN A 68 8.26 -9.91 -24.79
C ASN A 68 8.12 -9.84 -23.26
N SER A 69 8.27 -8.67 -22.64
CA SER A 69 8.22 -8.52 -21.16
C SER A 69 7.87 -7.10 -20.79
N TRP A 70 6.86 -6.91 -19.92
CA TRP A 70 6.43 -5.60 -19.45
C TRP A 70 6.05 -5.61 -17.97
N LEU A 71 6.02 -4.43 -17.37
CA LEU A 71 5.53 -4.22 -16.02
C LEU A 71 4.00 -4.10 -16.01
N GLU A 72 3.38 -4.82 -15.09
CA GLU A 72 1.99 -4.58 -14.68
C GLU A 72 1.95 -4.06 -13.25
N THR A 73 0.93 -3.26 -12.93
CA THR A 73 0.77 -2.71 -11.58
C THR A 73 -0.67 -2.85 -11.12
N VAL A 74 -0.82 -3.35 -9.90
CA VAL A 74 -2.07 -3.37 -9.15
C VAL A 74 -2.00 -2.33 -8.05
N ILE A 75 -2.97 -1.43 -7.99
CA ILE A 75 -3.09 -0.41 -6.95
C ILE A 75 -4.44 -0.59 -6.27
N VAL A 76 -4.41 -0.78 -4.97
CA VAL A 76 -5.61 -0.84 -4.12
C VAL A 76 -5.61 0.31 -3.13
N GLN A 77 -6.80 0.80 -2.82
CA GLN A 77 -7.04 1.80 -1.79
C GLN A 77 -7.84 1.18 -0.66
N ILE A 78 -7.35 1.35 0.57
CA ILE A 78 -8.08 1.03 1.79
C ILE A 78 -8.52 2.34 2.41
N ASN A 79 -9.82 2.53 2.54
CA ASN A 79 -10.41 3.71 3.19
C ASN A 79 -11.10 3.29 4.49
N ASP A 80 -10.45 3.52 5.63
CA ASP A 80 -10.95 3.13 6.95
C ASP A 80 -11.46 4.34 7.75
N GLN A 81 -12.52 4.97 7.26
CA GLN A 81 -13.09 6.19 7.85
C GLN A 81 -13.55 6.00 9.29
N SER A 82 -14.10 4.82 9.62
CA SER A 82 -14.58 4.49 10.96
C SER A 82 -13.48 3.99 11.90
N ARG A 83 -12.23 3.86 11.44
CA ARG A 83 -11.10 3.29 12.19
C ARG A 83 -11.41 1.91 12.79
N LYS A 84 -12.00 1.03 11.98
CA LYS A 84 -12.40 -0.33 12.40
C LYS A 84 -11.44 -1.43 11.90
N HIS A 85 -10.50 -1.08 11.02
CA HIS A 85 -9.56 -2.01 10.41
C HIS A 85 -8.13 -1.51 10.62
N VAL A 86 -7.40 -1.19 9.55
CA VAL A 86 -6.00 -0.74 9.61
C VAL A 86 -5.84 0.46 10.55
N GLY A 87 -6.84 1.34 10.68
CA GLY A 87 -6.81 2.49 11.57
C GLY A 87 -6.75 2.15 13.08
N LEU A 88 -6.89 0.87 13.46
CA LEU A 88 -6.67 0.38 14.83
C LEU A 88 -5.18 0.16 15.16
N LEU A 89 -4.33 0.05 14.13
CA LEU A 89 -2.91 -0.25 14.29
C LEU A 89 -2.16 1.03 14.67
N ASP A 90 -1.34 0.98 15.74
CA ASP A 90 -0.51 2.11 16.17
C ASP A 90 0.84 2.14 15.44
N LEU A 91 0.78 2.31 14.11
CA LEU A 91 1.97 2.34 13.25
C LEU A 91 2.68 3.69 13.33
N LYS A 92 3.89 3.70 13.91
CA LYS A 92 4.69 4.93 14.07
C LYS A 92 5.24 5.41 12.72
N PRO A 93 5.31 6.74 12.48
CA PRO A 93 5.98 7.28 11.31
C PRO A 93 7.41 6.73 11.19
N THR A 94 7.80 6.37 9.97
CA THR A 94 9.09 5.74 9.69
C THR A 94 9.65 6.24 8.35
N GLU A 95 10.97 6.31 8.25
CA GLU A 95 11.69 6.52 6.98
C GLU A 95 12.22 5.21 6.38
N SER A 96 12.02 4.09 7.07
CA SER A 96 12.51 2.78 6.62
C SER A 96 11.71 2.27 5.43
N LEU A 97 12.40 1.77 4.41
CA LEU A 97 11.76 1.26 3.18
C LEU A 97 11.03 -0.08 3.39
N ASP A 98 11.38 -0.80 4.45
CA ASP A 98 10.81 -2.10 4.84
C ASP A 98 9.71 -1.99 5.91
N LYS A 99 9.32 -0.77 6.29
CA LYS A 99 8.27 -0.51 7.29
C LYS A 99 7.26 0.51 6.79
N VAL A 100 6.08 0.48 7.39
CA VAL A 100 4.99 1.42 7.16
C VAL A 100 4.62 2.15 8.44
N GLY A 101 4.20 3.40 8.29
CA GLY A 101 3.80 4.27 9.39
C GLY A 101 2.68 5.19 8.97
N TRP A 102 1.90 5.68 9.94
CA TRP A 102 0.92 6.72 9.67
C TRP A 102 1.62 8.03 9.33
N LYS A 103 1.16 8.68 8.26
CA LYS A 103 1.57 10.03 7.91
C LYS A 103 0.34 10.94 7.83
N LEU A 104 0.42 12.08 8.54
CA LEU A 104 -0.57 13.15 8.38
C LEU A 104 -0.41 13.75 6.99
N LEU A 105 -1.52 13.93 6.27
CA LEU A 105 -1.52 14.56 4.96
C LEU A 105 -1.99 16.01 5.09
N ASP A 106 -1.07 16.95 4.94
CA ASP A 106 -1.42 18.35 4.70
C ASP A 106 -1.89 18.58 3.25
N LYS A 107 -2.29 19.81 2.91
CA LYS A 107 -2.78 20.16 1.56
C LYS A 107 -1.73 19.90 0.47
N THR A 108 -0.46 20.13 0.77
CA THR A 108 0.66 19.93 -0.16
C THR A 108 0.86 18.44 -0.40
N GLU A 109 0.81 17.64 0.67
CA GLU A 109 1.02 16.21 0.63
C GLU A 109 -0.15 15.48 -0.02
N GLN A 110 -1.37 15.94 0.20
CA GLN A 110 -2.55 15.47 -0.51
C GLN A 110 -2.42 15.72 -2.02
N LYS A 111 -1.98 16.92 -2.43
CA LYS A 111 -1.75 17.24 -3.85
C LYS A 111 -0.65 16.34 -4.44
N ASN A 112 0.45 16.14 -3.70
CA ASN A 112 1.53 15.25 -4.13
C ASN A 112 1.05 13.80 -4.26
N LEU A 113 0.25 13.32 -3.30
CA LEU A 113 -0.35 11.99 -3.30
C LEU A 113 -1.22 11.78 -4.54
N LEU A 114 -2.13 12.72 -4.82
CA LEU A 114 -2.99 12.68 -6.00
C LEU A 114 -2.17 12.67 -7.29
N ASN A 115 -1.13 13.47 -7.38
CA ASN A 115 -0.23 13.47 -8.55
C ASN A 115 0.48 12.13 -8.72
N THR A 116 1.01 11.54 -7.64
CA THR A 116 1.65 10.22 -7.69
C THR A 116 0.66 9.15 -8.13
N ILE A 117 -0.57 9.15 -7.60
CA ILE A 117 -1.61 8.21 -8.00
C ILE A 117 -1.97 8.41 -9.47
N SER A 118 -2.24 9.64 -9.93
CA SER A 118 -2.58 9.94 -11.32
C SER A 118 -1.54 9.44 -12.31
N LYS A 119 -0.26 9.67 -12.01
CA LYS A 119 0.87 9.14 -12.79
C LYS A 119 0.90 7.62 -12.78
N ALA A 120 0.76 7.01 -11.61
CA ALA A 120 0.79 5.55 -11.48
C ALA A 120 -0.38 4.87 -12.22
N ILE A 121 -1.57 5.48 -12.24
CA ILE A 121 -2.74 4.98 -12.97
C ILE A 121 -2.74 5.33 -14.46
N GLY A 122 -1.78 6.14 -14.94
CA GLY A 122 -1.66 6.52 -16.35
C GLY A 122 -2.73 7.53 -16.81
N LYS A 123 -3.24 8.35 -15.89
CA LYS A 123 -4.12 9.49 -16.19
C LYS A 123 -3.28 10.76 -16.20
N ASP A 124 -2.44 10.89 -17.21
CA ASP A 124 -1.78 12.16 -17.57
C ASP A 124 -2.62 12.90 -18.63
#